data_AF-A0A2G5B4B1-F1
#
_entry.id   AF-A0A2G5B4B1-F1
#
_cell.length_a   1.000
_cell.length_b   1.000
_cell.length_c   1.000
_cell.angle_alpha   90.00
_cell.angle_beta   90.00
_cell.angle_gamma   90.00
#
_symmetry.space_group_name_H-M   'P 1'
#
loop_
_entity.id
_entity.type
_entity.pdbx_description
1 polymer ?
#
loop_
_entity_poly.entity_id
_entity_poly.type
_entity_poly.pdbx_seq_one_letter_code
_entity_poly.pdbx_strand_id
1 'polypeptide(L)'
;MPAPTCFTCGTPADRLHVCLTCDFFGCWRRGQAHIAEHLQTTRHPFALDFVQQQVYCGACGDYVYDAGISSWLLGTQIRWHAAICDAAEPEAKRPRIVSTGADLSPAQAKYVREHGSVLPCGGVRGLLNLGATCFLSAVVQALAHNPLVRGWMLSDGHHPTPACMACELESAFQALYSGAKTPFAPVGLLHALWQLRGDLAGYGQQDAHECLVALLDTLHVGFTENLHTHTHLRPCPCLVHQAFAGVLQSTVTCARCGNATVAHDPILDISLDIPDTSLTRGRFPVTTLDDCLAHYTRVERLPPAAYVCSRCRAPSAAATKQLCLKELPPVLTFQLKRFGHRRPASATAKINAFVRLPLHIDMTPATLGKRRTDATHSNPACAYRLFAVINHIGQLDSGHYTAYALHRGQWFFFDDASVSRADVRDVLAFSDEANVRAGRPPNGRAYMAFYVKSTLDYHD
;
A
#
# COMPACT_ATOMS: atom_id res chain seq x y z
N MET A 1 -14.86 -9.47 15.54
CA MET A 1 -16.16 -9.99 15.05
C MET A 1 -15.92 -10.68 13.70
N PRO A 2 -16.59 -11.79 13.39
CA PRO A 2 -16.51 -12.38 12.04
C PRO A 2 -16.93 -11.35 10.99
N ALA A 3 -16.23 -11.31 9.86
CA ALA A 3 -16.59 -10.42 8.77
C ALA A 3 -17.99 -10.78 8.23
N PRO A 4 -18.88 -9.80 8.01
CA PRO A 4 -20.19 -10.09 7.44
C PRO A 4 -20.04 -10.78 6.09
N THR A 5 -20.90 -11.76 5.82
CA THR A 5 -20.91 -12.52 4.56
C THR A 5 -22.27 -12.34 3.89
N CYS A 6 -22.31 -12.53 2.57
CA CYS A 6 -23.58 -12.50 1.87
C CYS A 6 -24.45 -13.69 2.30
N PHE A 7 -25.70 -13.44 2.67
CA PHE A 7 -26.62 -14.48 3.16
C PHE A 7 -27.00 -15.50 2.08
N THR A 8 -26.89 -15.13 0.80
CA THR A 8 -27.24 -16.03 -0.32
C THR A 8 -26.09 -16.94 -0.72
N CYS A 9 -24.87 -16.40 -0.88
CA CYS A 9 -23.73 -17.16 -1.43
C CYS A 9 -22.59 -17.40 -0.42
N GLY A 10 -22.75 -16.99 0.84
CA GLY A 10 -21.76 -17.14 1.91
C GLY A 10 -20.43 -16.43 1.64
N THR A 11 -20.31 -15.64 0.57
CA THR A 11 -19.01 -15.10 0.18
C THR A 11 -18.69 -13.85 1.01
N PRO A 12 -17.49 -13.74 1.61
CA PRO A 12 -17.00 -12.51 2.22
C PRO A 12 -16.58 -11.54 1.10
N ALA A 13 -17.55 -10.86 0.48
CA ALA A 13 -17.32 -10.02 -0.69
C ALA A 13 -16.86 -8.61 -0.32
N ASP A 14 -15.99 -7.99 -1.14
CA ASP A 14 -15.48 -6.62 -0.97
C ASP A 14 -16.52 -5.52 -1.13
N ARG A 15 -17.75 -5.83 -1.57
CA ARG A 15 -18.84 -4.86 -1.70
C ARG A 15 -20.14 -5.49 -1.23
N LEU A 16 -20.31 -5.45 0.09
CA LEU A 16 -21.50 -5.90 0.79
C LEU A 16 -22.41 -4.71 1.05
N HIS A 17 -23.70 -4.99 0.94
CA HIS A 17 -24.77 -4.07 1.27
C HIS A 17 -25.63 -4.67 2.37
N VAL A 18 -26.09 -3.82 3.28
CA VAL A 18 -27.10 -4.18 4.28
C VAL A 18 -28.43 -3.56 3.90
N CYS A 19 -29.51 -4.33 3.98
CA CYS A 19 -30.85 -3.78 3.82
C CYS A 19 -31.17 -2.84 4.97
N LEU A 20 -31.74 -1.66 4.70
CA LEU A 20 -32.11 -0.72 5.76
C LEU A 20 -33.48 -1.04 6.41
N THR A 21 -34.11 -2.14 5.99
CA THR A 21 -35.43 -2.58 6.48
C THR A 21 -35.37 -3.91 7.23
N CYS A 22 -34.31 -4.69 7.06
CA CYS A 22 -34.13 -6.00 7.72
C CYS A 22 -32.64 -6.32 7.88
N ASP A 23 -32.32 -7.44 8.52
CA ASP A 23 -30.95 -7.89 8.80
C ASP A 23 -30.24 -8.56 7.62
N PHE A 24 -30.78 -8.47 6.40
CA PHE A 24 -30.20 -9.11 5.21
C PHE A 24 -28.93 -8.42 4.71
N PHE A 25 -27.88 -9.22 4.47
CA PHE A 25 -26.63 -8.81 3.82
C PHE A 25 -26.50 -9.42 2.42
N GLY A 26 -26.38 -8.57 1.40
CA GLY A 26 -26.25 -8.99 0.00
C GLY A 26 -24.96 -8.50 -0.64
N CYS A 27 -24.30 -9.32 -1.45
CA CYS A 27 -23.13 -8.88 -2.22
C CYS A 27 -23.52 -8.17 -3.53
N TRP A 28 -22.63 -7.32 -4.03
CA TRP A 28 -22.75 -6.66 -5.33
C TRP A 28 -21.64 -7.08 -6.30
N ARG A 29 -21.95 -7.96 -7.26
CA ARG A 29 -20.99 -8.45 -8.28
C ARG A 29 -21.49 -8.21 -9.70
N ARG A 30 -20.55 -8.25 -10.66
CA ARG A 30 -20.89 -8.16 -12.08
C ARG A 30 -21.75 -9.36 -12.48
N GLY A 31 -22.97 -9.11 -12.94
CA GLY A 31 -23.92 -10.15 -13.34
C GLY A 31 -24.72 -10.80 -12.20
N GLN A 32 -24.43 -10.49 -10.93
CA GLN A 32 -25.17 -11.03 -9.79
C GLN A 32 -25.08 -10.09 -8.58
N ALA A 33 -26.21 -9.46 -8.23
CA ALA A 33 -26.31 -8.54 -7.09
C ALA A 33 -27.42 -9.01 -6.16
N HIS A 34 -27.08 -9.88 -5.19
CA HIS A 34 -28.04 -10.45 -4.25
C HIS A 34 -28.77 -9.40 -3.42
N ILE A 35 -28.14 -8.25 -3.16
CA ILE A 35 -28.86 -7.14 -2.52
C ILE A 35 -29.93 -6.55 -3.44
N ALA A 36 -29.64 -6.36 -4.73
CA ALA A 36 -30.62 -5.81 -5.67
C ALA A 36 -31.80 -6.78 -5.86
N GLU A 37 -31.51 -8.08 -5.98
CA GLU A 37 -32.53 -9.14 -6.03
C GLU A 37 -33.37 -9.18 -4.75
N HIS A 38 -32.74 -9.08 -3.58
CA HIS A 38 -33.43 -9.00 -2.29
C HIS A 38 -34.38 -7.79 -2.22
N LEU A 39 -33.90 -6.59 -2.56
CA LEU A 39 -34.73 -5.38 -2.54
C LEU A 39 -35.93 -5.49 -3.50
N GLN A 40 -35.74 -6.13 -4.66
CA GLN A 40 -36.83 -6.35 -5.62
C GLN A 40 -37.84 -7.39 -5.13
N THR A 41 -37.38 -8.52 -4.60
CA THR A 41 -38.25 -9.64 -4.16
C THR A 41 -39.03 -9.29 -2.90
N THR A 42 -38.39 -8.64 -1.94
CA THR A 42 -39.02 -8.23 -0.66
C THR A 42 -39.71 -6.87 -0.72
N ARG A 43 -39.51 -6.11 -1.82
CA ARG A 43 -39.93 -4.71 -1.96
C ARG A 43 -39.37 -3.79 -0.87
N HIS A 44 -38.23 -4.13 -0.30
CA HIS A 44 -37.53 -3.25 0.62
C HIS A 44 -36.90 -2.07 -0.16
N PRO A 45 -37.03 -0.83 0.32
CA PRO A 45 -36.73 0.35 -0.48
C PRO A 45 -35.24 0.64 -0.60
N PHE A 46 -34.46 0.40 0.45
CA PHE A 46 -33.09 0.89 0.54
C PHE A 46 -32.10 -0.13 1.08
N ALA A 47 -30.85 -0.02 0.62
CA ALA A 47 -29.71 -0.69 1.20
C ALA A 47 -28.53 0.28 1.36
N LEU A 48 -27.68 0.05 2.36
CA LEU A 48 -26.43 0.79 2.55
C LEU A 48 -25.26 -0.03 2.03
N ASP A 49 -24.47 0.53 1.12
CA ASP A 49 -23.18 -0.01 0.69
C ASP A 49 -22.12 0.30 1.76
N PHE A 50 -21.52 -0.71 2.40
CA PHE A 50 -20.52 -0.46 3.45
C PHE A 50 -19.23 0.16 2.94
N VAL A 51 -18.86 -0.10 1.68
CA VAL A 51 -17.58 0.32 1.13
C VAL A 51 -17.67 1.72 0.57
N GLN A 52 -18.77 2.03 -0.11
CA GLN A 52 -19.00 3.36 -0.64
C GLN A 52 -19.66 4.29 0.38
N GLN A 53 -20.27 3.72 1.42
CA GLN A 53 -21.08 4.44 2.40
C GLN A 53 -22.21 5.24 1.73
N GLN A 54 -22.79 4.67 0.67
CA GLN A 54 -23.87 5.28 -0.09
C GLN A 54 -25.14 4.46 0.04
N VAL A 55 -26.28 5.14 0.04
CA VAL A 55 -27.60 4.51 0.04
C VAL A 55 -27.97 4.13 -1.38
N TYR A 56 -28.27 2.87 -1.61
CA TYR A 56 -28.82 2.34 -2.85
C TYR A 56 -30.35 2.27 -2.76
N CYS A 57 -31.04 2.79 -3.76
CA CYS A 57 -32.50 2.73 -3.86
C CYS A 57 -32.91 1.55 -4.76
N GLY A 58 -33.60 0.57 -4.17
CA GLY A 58 -34.10 -0.60 -4.90
C GLY A 58 -35.13 -0.25 -5.98
N ALA A 59 -35.92 0.81 -5.77
CA ALA A 59 -36.93 1.26 -6.73
C ALA A 59 -36.31 2.01 -7.93
N CYS A 60 -35.32 2.88 -7.69
CA CYS A 60 -34.65 3.61 -8.76
C CYS A 60 -33.63 2.75 -9.51
N GLY A 61 -33.14 1.68 -8.88
CA GLY A 61 -32.05 0.88 -9.43
C GLY A 61 -30.68 1.57 -9.35
N ASP A 62 -30.56 2.65 -8.59
CA ASP A 62 -29.37 3.52 -8.52
C ASP A 62 -29.12 4.04 -7.09
N TYR A 63 -27.96 4.63 -6.88
CA TYR A 63 -27.58 5.28 -5.64
C TYR A 63 -28.28 6.63 -5.44
N VAL A 64 -28.50 6.98 -4.18
CA VAL A 64 -29.07 8.25 -3.76
C VAL A 64 -27.94 9.27 -3.66
N TYR A 65 -27.89 10.20 -4.61
CA TYR A 65 -26.89 11.29 -4.66
C TYR A 65 -27.40 12.55 -3.96
N ASP A 66 -27.73 12.45 -2.68
CA ASP A 66 -28.18 13.60 -1.88
C ASP A 66 -26.99 14.31 -1.21
N ALA A 67 -26.92 15.64 -1.40
CA ALA A 67 -25.84 16.46 -0.87
C ALA A 67 -25.91 16.57 0.67
N GLY A 68 -27.11 16.57 1.24
CA GLY A 68 -27.32 16.59 2.70
C GLY A 68 -26.86 15.28 3.36
N ILE A 69 -27.22 14.13 2.78
CA ILE A 69 -26.76 12.82 3.24
C ILE A 69 -25.23 12.73 3.15
N SER A 70 -24.64 13.17 2.03
CA SER A 70 -23.19 13.16 1.82
C SER A 70 -22.45 14.03 2.84
N SER A 71 -22.98 15.23 3.11
CA SER A 71 -22.44 16.16 4.13
C SER A 71 -22.54 15.55 5.53
N TRP A 72 -23.70 15.00 5.89
CA TRP A 72 -23.93 14.37 7.19
C TRP A 72 -23.01 13.18 7.43
N LEU A 73 -22.80 12.35 6.41
CA LEU A 73 -21.92 11.19 6.46
C LEU A 73 -20.46 11.61 6.65
N LEU A 74 -19.96 12.56 5.85
CA LEU A 74 -18.61 13.10 5.99
C LEU A 74 -18.40 13.70 7.39
N GLY A 75 -19.35 14.51 7.87
CA GLY A 75 -19.31 15.06 9.21
C GLY A 75 -19.29 13.99 10.30
N THR A 76 -20.00 12.87 10.10
CA THR A 76 -20.00 11.74 11.03
C THR A 76 -18.67 10.99 11.01
N GLN A 77 -18.09 10.73 9.83
CA GLN A 77 -16.75 10.13 9.70
C GLN A 77 -15.69 10.97 10.40
N ILE A 78 -15.71 12.29 10.19
CA ILE A 78 -14.76 13.22 10.81
C ILE A 78 -14.89 13.20 12.34
N ARG A 79 -16.12 13.29 12.87
CA ARG A 79 -16.37 13.20 14.32
C ARG A 79 -15.94 11.87 14.90
N TRP A 80 -16.20 10.77 14.19
CA TRP A 80 -15.82 9.42 14.62
C TRP A 80 -14.29 9.27 14.64
N HIS A 81 -13.61 9.76 13.61
CA HIS A 81 -12.15 9.77 13.55
C HIS A 81 -11.56 10.62 14.69
N ALA A 82 -12.11 11.83 14.92
CA ALA A 82 -11.72 12.69 16.04
C ALA A 82 -11.85 11.96 17.38
N ALA A 83 -13.00 11.32 17.62
CA ALA A 83 -13.26 10.58 18.85
C ALA A 83 -12.31 9.39 19.04
N ILE A 84 -11.95 8.67 17.98
CA ILE A 84 -10.93 7.61 18.03
C ILE A 84 -9.58 8.20 18.41
N CYS A 85 -9.17 9.28 17.75
CA CYS A 85 -7.90 9.92 18.02
C CYS A 85 -7.84 10.45 19.46
N ASP A 86 -8.90 11.07 19.96
CA ASP A 86 -8.97 11.62 21.33
C ASP A 86 -8.97 10.50 22.38
N ALA A 87 -9.60 9.36 22.08
CA ALA A 87 -9.53 8.17 22.92
C ALA A 87 -8.13 7.54 22.93
N ALA A 88 -7.39 7.61 21.82
CA ALA A 88 -6.03 7.09 21.72
C ALA A 88 -5.00 7.99 22.43
N GLU A 89 -5.17 9.31 22.37
CA GLU A 89 -4.25 10.29 22.96
C GLU A 89 -5.01 11.45 23.64
N PRO A 90 -5.47 11.27 24.90
CA PRO A 90 -6.37 12.21 25.56
C PRO A 90 -5.74 13.57 25.89
N GLU A 91 -4.41 13.63 25.99
CA GLU A 91 -3.66 14.82 26.39
C GLU A 91 -3.10 15.64 25.20
N ALA A 92 -3.25 15.14 23.97
CA ALA A 92 -2.76 15.81 22.76
C ALA A 92 -3.56 17.09 22.49
N LYS A 93 -2.86 18.22 22.31
CA LYS A 93 -3.51 19.50 21.99
C LYS A 93 -3.81 19.57 20.49
N ARG A 94 -4.93 18.97 20.10
CA ARG A 94 -5.37 19.03 18.70
C ARG A 94 -6.17 20.31 18.42
N PRO A 95 -6.02 20.89 17.22
CA PRO A 95 -6.98 21.87 16.74
C PRO A 95 -8.38 21.26 16.87
N ARG A 96 -9.33 21.97 17.48
CA ARG A 96 -10.73 21.54 17.42
C ARG A 96 -11.04 21.32 15.96
N ILE A 97 -11.46 20.11 15.60
CA ILE A 97 -12.03 19.89 14.28
C ILE A 97 -13.29 20.74 14.25
N VAL A 98 -13.16 21.95 13.73
CA VAL A 98 -14.28 22.81 13.42
C VAL A 98 -15.12 21.96 12.49
N SER A 99 -16.31 21.61 12.97
CA SER A 99 -17.31 20.90 12.18
C SER A 99 -17.21 21.43 10.75
N THR A 100 -16.96 20.56 9.79
CA THR A 100 -17.19 20.88 8.37
C THR A 100 -18.68 21.05 8.08
N GLY A 101 -19.48 21.44 9.08
CA GLY A 101 -20.65 22.30 8.91
C GLY A 101 -20.23 23.67 8.36
N ALA A 102 -19.54 23.68 7.23
CA ALA A 102 -19.97 24.57 6.19
C ALA A 102 -21.12 23.83 5.50
N ASP A 103 -22.30 23.83 6.12
CA ASP A 103 -23.51 23.89 5.31
C ASP A 103 -23.27 25.11 4.44
N LEU A 104 -22.86 24.88 3.19
CA LEU A 104 -22.75 25.95 2.21
C LEU A 104 -24.06 26.71 2.34
N SER A 105 -23.98 27.99 2.71
CA SER A 105 -25.18 28.82 2.71
C SER A 105 -25.87 28.63 1.35
N PRO A 106 -27.20 28.75 1.27
CA PRO A 106 -27.90 28.56 -0.01
C PRO A 106 -27.26 29.36 -1.16
N ALA A 107 -26.67 30.51 -0.87
CA ALA A 107 -25.87 31.31 -1.80
C ALA A 107 -24.54 30.65 -2.22
N GLN A 108 -23.75 30.12 -1.29
CA GLN A 108 -22.51 29.40 -1.59
C GLN A 108 -22.78 28.06 -2.30
N ALA A 109 -23.84 27.35 -1.93
CA ALA A 109 -24.25 26.11 -2.59
C ALA A 109 -24.72 26.38 -4.02
N LYS A 110 -25.42 27.50 -4.25
CA LYS A 110 -25.80 27.98 -5.58
C LYS A 110 -24.55 28.38 -6.39
N TYR A 111 -23.64 29.13 -5.79
CA TYR A 111 -22.40 29.55 -6.45
C TYR A 111 -21.54 28.36 -6.91
N VAL A 112 -21.29 27.39 -6.02
CA VAL A 112 -20.54 26.16 -6.36
C VAL A 112 -21.26 25.33 -7.42
N ARG A 113 -22.60 25.34 -7.45
CA ARG A 113 -23.36 24.62 -8.48
C ARG A 113 -23.32 25.31 -9.85
N GLU A 114 -23.27 26.63 -9.86
CA GLU A 114 -23.23 27.46 -11.08
C GLU A 114 -21.80 27.63 -11.63
N HIS A 115 -20.78 27.55 -10.78
CA HIS A 115 -19.39 27.87 -11.13
C HIS A 115 -18.41 26.72 -10.85
N GLY A 116 -18.83 25.69 -10.12
CA GLY A 116 -18.00 24.52 -9.84
C GLY A 116 -18.00 23.56 -11.02
N SER A 117 -16.82 23.14 -11.44
CA SER A 117 -16.68 21.98 -12.32
C SER A 117 -16.81 20.71 -11.47
N VAL A 118 -17.71 19.81 -11.87
CA VAL A 118 -17.70 18.44 -11.35
C VAL A 118 -16.41 17.81 -11.84
N LEU A 119 -15.42 17.69 -10.96
CA LEU A 119 -14.23 16.90 -11.27
C LEU A 119 -14.71 15.47 -11.56
N PRO A 120 -14.47 14.95 -12.78
CA PRO A 120 -14.84 13.57 -13.08
C PRO A 120 -14.14 12.64 -12.09
N CYS A 121 -14.65 11.42 -11.93
CA CYS A 121 -13.95 10.40 -11.14
C CYS A 121 -12.57 10.13 -11.77
N GLY A 122 -11.54 10.83 -11.29
CA GLY A 122 -10.16 10.75 -11.78
C GLY A 122 -9.32 9.77 -10.98
N GLY A 123 -8.21 9.31 -11.55
CA GLY A 123 -7.29 8.33 -10.97
C GLY A 123 -7.27 6.98 -11.70
N VAL A 124 -8.28 6.69 -12.53
CA VAL A 124 -8.35 5.45 -13.33
C VAL A 124 -8.00 5.77 -14.78
N ARG A 125 -6.70 6.01 -15.03
CA ARG A 125 -6.17 6.41 -16.34
C ARG A 125 -4.87 5.68 -16.63
N GLY A 126 -4.72 5.18 -17.85
CA GLY A 126 -3.51 4.45 -18.28
C GLY A 126 -2.34 5.38 -18.59
N LEU A 127 -1.12 4.85 -18.55
CA LEU A 127 0.10 5.53 -18.91
C LEU A 127 0.69 4.90 -20.18
N LEU A 128 0.98 5.69 -21.20
CA LEU A 128 1.58 5.17 -22.44
C LEU A 128 2.96 4.59 -22.17
N ASN A 129 3.22 3.41 -22.74
CA ASN A 129 4.55 2.85 -22.77
C ASN A 129 5.39 3.58 -23.83
N LEU A 130 6.50 4.17 -23.41
CA LEU A 130 7.39 4.98 -24.26
C LEU A 130 8.62 4.17 -24.71
N GLY A 131 8.52 2.83 -24.71
CA GLY A 131 9.55 1.89 -25.13
C GLY A 131 9.65 0.73 -24.14
N ALA A 132 10.41 0.94 -23.06
CA ALA A 132 10.60 -0.02 -21.97
C ALA A 132 10.17 0.56 -20.61
N THR A 133 9.14 1.42 -20.59
CA THR A 133 8.80 2.23 -19.41
C THR A 133 7.73 1.62 -18.50
N CYS A 134 7.45 0.33 -18.63
CA CYS A 134 6.46 -0.37 -17.79
C CYS A 134 6.84 -0.36 -16.29
N PHE A 135 8.13 -0.33 -15.97
CA PHE A 135 8.60 -0.19 -14.59
C PHE A 135 8.16 1.17 -13.99
N LEU A 136 8.31 2.25 -14.76
CA LEU A 136 7.91 3.59 -14.35
C LEU A 136 6.39 3.71 -14.27
N SER A 137 5.67 3.17 -15.26
CA SER A 137 4.20 3.21 -15.26
C SER A 137 3.63 2.51 -14.02
N ALA A 138 4.13 1.32 -13.68
CA ALA A 138 3.69 0.59 -12.50
C ALA A 138 3.99 1.33 -11.18
N VAL A 139 5.18 1.93 -11.06
CA VAL A 139 5.56 2.72 -9.87
C VAL A 139 4.70 3.97 -9.72
N VAL A 140 4.50 4.73 -10.81
CA VAL A 140 3.65 5.93 -10.80
C VAL A 140 2.22 5.58 -10.43
N GLN A 141 1.66 4.48 -10.94
CA GLN A 141 0.32 4.03 -10.57
C GLN A 141 0.23 3.69 -9.08
N ALA A 142 1.23 3.01 -8.52
CA ALA A 142 1.27 2.70 -7.08
C ALA A 142 1.36 3.98 -6.23
N LEU A 143 2.21 4.95 -6.61
CA LEU A 143 2.35 6.23 -5.91
C LEU A 143 1.08 7.11 -6.04
N ALA A 144 0.47 7.17 -7.22
CA ALA A 144 -0.74 7.97 -7.47
C ALA A 144 -1.97 7.47 -6.69
N HIS A 145 -1.95 6.21 -6.26
CA HIS A 145 -2.99 5.60 -5.44
C HIS A 145 -2.62 5.50 -3.95
N ASN A 146 -1.42 5.94 -3.57
CA ASN A 146 -1.06 6.14 -2.17
C ASN A 146 -1.78 7.40 -1.66
N PRO A 147 -2.64 7.30 -0.63
CA PRO A 147 -3.45 8.42 -0.18
C PRO A 147 -2.64 9.59 0.38
N LEU A 148 -1.49 9.33 1.00
CA LEU A 148 -0.62 10.37 1.57
C LEU A 148 0.13 11.11 0.46
N VAL A 149 0.75 10.37 -0.46
CA VAL A 149 1.50 10.94 -1.59
C VAL A 149 0.54 11.69 -2.51
N ARG A 150 -0.60 11.09 -2.86
CA ARG A 150 -1.64 11.76 -3.65
C ARG A 150 -2.16 13.02 -2.97
N GLY A 151 -2.43 12.96 -1.67
CA GLY A 151 -2.92 14.11 -0.91
C GLY A 151 -1.97 15.29 -1.02
N TRP A 152 -0.68 15.04 -0.78
CA TRP A 152 0.36 16.07 -0.86
C TRP A 152 0.59 16.61 -2.27
N MET A 153 0.66 15.72 -3.28
CA MET A 153 0.87 16.11 -4.68
C MET A 153 -0.28 16.92 -5.26
N LEU A 154 -1.50 16.78 -4.73
CA LEU A 154 -2.68 17.52 -5.20
C LEU A 154 -3.06 18.70 -4.31
N SER A 155 -2.27 19.03 -3.29
CA SER A 155 -2.57 20.09 -2.31
C SER A 155 -1.66 21.32 -2.42
N ASP A 156 -1.12 21.63 -3.60
CA ASP A 156 -0.14 22.73 -3.84
C ASP A 156 1.00 22.76 -2.80
N GLY A 157 1.46 21.58 -2.36
CA GLY A 157 2.45 21.44 -1.28
C GLY A 157 3.91 21.67 -1.70
N HIS A 158 4.16 21.91 -2.99
CA HIS A 158 5.48 22.03 -3.58
C HIS A 158 5.70 23.43 -4.19
N HIS A 159 6.89 24.00 -4.01
CA HIS A 159 7.30 25.22 -4.70
C HIS A 159 8.05 24.86 -5.99
N PRO A 160 7.54 25.22 -7.18
CA PRO A 160 8.12 24.78 -8.44
C PRO A 160 9.55 25.28 -8.65
N THR A 161 10.44 24.38 -9.06
CA THR A 161 11.79 24.72 -9.54
C THR A 161 12.03 24.18 -10.95
N PRO A 162 12.96 24.77 -11.73
CA PRO A 162 13.33 24.24 -13.04
C PRO A 162 13.84 22.80 -12.94
N ALA A 163 13.37 21.91 -13.83
CA ALA A 163 13.75 20.49 -13.86
C ALA A 163 13.47 19.72 -12.55
N CYS A 164 12.36 20.03 -11.88
CA CYS A 164 12.00 19.40 -10.62
C CYS A 164 11.21 18.09 -10.80
N MET A 165 11.70 17.00 -10.20
CA MET A 165 10.99 15.72 -10.16
C MET A 165 9.60 15.84 -9.52
N ALA A 166 9.46 16.65 -8.47
CA ALA A 166 8.16 16.84 -7.80
C ALA A 166 7.14 17.49 -8.73
N CYS A 167 7.52 18.52 -9.50
CA CYS A 167 6.66 19.14 -10.52
C CYS A 167 6.20 18.15 -11.59
N GLU A 168 7.11 17.31 -12.09
CA GLU A 168 6.77 16.34 -13.14
C GLU A 168 5.86 15.23 -12.61
N LEU A 169 6.08 14.80 -11.36
CA LEU A 169 5.23 13.82 -10.70
C LEU A 169 3.85 14.41 -10.38
N GLU A 170 3.79 15.65 -9.91
CA GLU A 170 2.56 16.41 -9.71
C GLU A 170 1.78 16.54 -11.02
N SER A 171 2.43 16.94 -12.11
CA SER A 171 1.81 17.04 -13.45
C SER A 171 1.24 15.68 -13.90
N ALA A 172 1.97 14.59 -13.67
CA ALA A 172 1.47 13.24 -13.93
C ALA A 172 0.23 12.92 -13.07
N PHE A 173 0.23 13.29 -11.79
CA PHE A 173 -0.91 13.06 -10.89
C PHE A 173 -2.12 13.91 -11.31
N GLN A 174 -1.94 15.21 -11.57
CA GLN A 174 -2.99 16.07 -12.10
C GLN A 174 -3.57 15.50 -13.40
N ALA A 175 -2.72 15.00 -14.31
CA ALA A 175 -3.17 14.34 -15.53
C ALA A 175 -3.98 13.06 -15.26
N LEU A 176 -3.53 12.20 -14.34
CA LEU A 176 -4.27 10.99 -13.93
C LEU A 176 -5.62 11.33 -13.29
N TYR A 177 -5.70 12.41 -12.51
CA TYR A 177 -6.88 12.84 -11.78
C TYR A 177 -7.76 13.88 -12.49
N SER A 178 -7.37 14.32 -13.69
CA SER A 178 -8.13 15.26 -14.55
C SER A 178 -9.50 14.76 -15.02
N GLY A 179 -9.72 13.44 -14.95
CA GLY A 179 -10.93 12.79 -15.47
C GLY A 179 -10.89 12.40 -16.94
N ALA A 180 -9.81 12.72 -17.65
CA ALA A 180 -9.57 12.24 -19.00
C ALA A 180 -9.35 10.71 -19.01
N LYS A 181 -9.91 10.03 -20.02
CA LYS A 181 -9.83 8.57 -20.18
C LYS A 181 -8.73 8.11 -21.14
N THR A 182 -8.27 8.98 -22.03
CA THR A 182 -7.19 8.66 -22.97
C THR A 182 -5.89 8.45 -22.21
N PRO A 183 -5.06 7.45 -22.55
CA PRO A 183 -3.78 7.25 -21.88
C PRO A 183 -2.90 8.51 -21.86
N PHE A 184 -2.17 8.74 -20.77
CA PHE A 184 -1.27 9.86 -20.60
C PHE A 184 0.18 9.45 -20.89
N ALA A 185 0.96 10.29 -21.57
CA ALA A 185 2.38 10.07 -21.78
C ALA A 185 3.20 10.89 -20.76
N PRO A 186 3.83 10.27 -19.75
CA PRO A 186 4.64 10.98 -18.75
C PRO A 186 6.04 11.30 -19.28
N VAL A 187 6.13 12.03 -20.40
CA VAL A 187 7.40 12.31 -21.10
C VAL A 187 8.33 13.18 -20.25
N GLY A 188 7.78 14.24 -19.63
CA GLY A 188 8.55 15.14 -18.76
C GLY A 188 9.10 14.41 -17.53
N LEU A 189 8.29 13.56 -16.90
CA LEU A 189 8.71 12.70 -15.79
C LEU A 189 9.83 11.73 -16.18
N LEU A 190 9.70 11.06 -17.33
CA LEU A 190 10.75 10.16 -17.84
C LEU A 190 12.06 10.92 -18.10
N HIS A 191 11.97 12.10 -18.72
CA HIS A 191 13.12 12.94 -18.98
C HIS A 191 13.80 13.39 -17.67
N ALA A 192 13.03 13.86 -16.69
CA ALA A 192 13.56 14.27 -15.38
C ALA A 192 14.23 13.10 -14.66
N LEU A 193 13.66 11.89 -14.73
CA LEU A 193 14.28 10.69 -14.18
C LEU A 193 15.64 10.42 -14.81
N TRP A 194 15.75 10.50 -16.14
CA TRP A 194 17.02 10.30 -16.85
C TRP A 194 18.06 11.37 -16.53
N GLN A 195 17.65 12.63 -16.32
CA GLN A 195 18.58 13.72 -15.97
C GLN A 195 19.12 13.56 -14.54
N LEU A 196 18.28 13.16 -13.59
CA LEU A 196 18.66 13.05 -12.18
C LEU A 196 19.31 11.69 -11.84
N ARG A 197 19.02 10.65 -12.63
CA ARG A 197 19.50 9.27 -12.44
C ARG A 197 19.97 8.68 -13.76
N GLY A 198 21.23 8.99 -14.10
CA GLY A 198 21.88 8.55 -15.33
C GLY A 198 22.02 7.01 -15.44
N ASP A 199 22.02 6.30 -14.33
CA ASP A 199 22.00 4.84 -14.24
C ASP A 199 20.67 4.23 -14.74
N LEU A 200 19.57 4.95 -14.56
CA LEU A 200 18.24 4.59 -15.09
C LEU A 200 17.97 5.18 -16.48
N ALA A 201 18.93 5.92 -17.05
CA ALA A 201 18.76 6.60 -18.32
C ALA A 201 18.84 5.65 -19.52
N GLY A 202 18.07 5.98 -20.57
CA GLY A 202 18.05 5.26 -21.84
C GLY A 202 16.85 4.34 -22.02
N TYR A 203 16.86 3.60 -23.13
CA TYR A 203 15.72 2.77 -23.57
C TYR A 203 15.73 1.35 -23.00
N GLY A 204 16.63 1.05 -22.05
CA GLY A 204 16.75 -0.26 -21.42
C GLY A 204 15.61 -0.57 -20.45
N GLN A 205 15.34 -1.85 -20.22
CA GLN A 205 14.48 -2.29 -19.13
C GLN A 205 15.18 -2.03 -17.79
N GLN A 206 14.42 -1.55 -16.80
CA GLN A 206 14.94 -1.22 -15.47
C GLN A 206 14.12 -1.90 -14.37
N ASP A 207 14.67 -1.96 -13.16
CA ASP A 207 13.98 -2.52 -11.99
C ASP A 207 12.98 -1.51 -11.40
N ALA A 208 11.76 -1.97 -11.11
CA ALA A 208 10.71 -1.11 -10.55
C ALA A 208 11.02 -0.64 -9.11
N HIS A 209 11.72 -1.45 -8.32
CA HIS A 209 12.14 -1.05 -6.97
C HIS A 209 13.24 0.01 -7.03
N GLU A 210 14.21 -0.14 -7.93
CA GLU A 210 15.25 0.88 -8.14
C GLU A 210 14.65 2.21 -8.63
N CYS A 211 13.66 2.15 -9.52
CA CYS A 211 12.90 3.32 -9.94
C CYS A 211 12.14 3.97 -8.78
N LEU A 212 11.49 3.18 -7.91
CA LEU A 212 10.82 3.73 -6.73
C LEU A 212 11.81 4.45 -5.81
N VAL A 213 12.94 3.81 -5.46
CA VAL A 213 13.97 4.40 -4.61
C VAL A 213 14.51 5.68 -5.23
N ALA A 214 14.78 5.68 -6.54
CA ALA A 214 15.20 6.87 -7.28
C ALA A 214 14.20 8.03 -7.17
N LEU A 215 12.90 7.76 -7.32
CA LEU A 215 11.87 8.78 -7.19
C LEU A 215 11.77 9.30 -5.75
N LEU A 216 11.83 8.43 -4.74
CA LEU A 216 11.78 8.85 -3.35
C LEU A 216 13.02 9.69 -2.95
N ASP A 217 14.21 9.30 -3.38
CA ASP A 217 15.44 10.05 -3.11
C ASP A 217 15.41 11.43 -3.77
N THR A 218 15.01 11.50 -5.04
CA THR A 218 14.93 12.78 -5.76
C THR A 218 13.88 13.72 -5.17
N LEU A 219 12.74 13.20 -4.70
CA LEU A 219 11.74 13.98 -3.96
C LEU A 219 12.29 14.49 -2.61
N HIS A 220 13.05 13.66 -1.89
CA HIS A 220 13.67 14.06 -0.63
C HIS A 220 14.71 15.17 -0.85
N VAL A 221 15.63 14.98 -1.80
CA VAL A 221 16.68 15.96 -2.12
C VAL A 221 16.06 17.30 -2.55
N GLY A 222 15.09 17.27 -3.48
CA GLY A 222 14.41 18.48 -3.94
C GLY A 222 13.65 19.22 -2.84
N PHE A 223 13.16 18.53 -1.81
CA PHE A 223 12.59 19.18 -0.63
C PHE A 223 13.67 19.87 0.21
N THR A 224 14.80 19.20 0.47
CA THR A 224 15.87 19.73 1.33
C THR A 224 16.60 20.92 0.71
N GLU A 225 16.80 20.95 -0.61
CA GLU A 225 17.44 22.07 -1.30
C GLU A 225 16.58 23.34 -1.26
N ASN A 226 15.26 23.19 -1.40
CA ASN A 226 14.33 24.32 -1.39
C ASN A 226 14.21 25.05 -0.04
N LEU A 227 14.50 24.35 1.07
CA LEU A 227 14.38 24.94 2.40
C LEU A 227 15.50 25.96 2.71
N HIS A 228 16.51 26.13 1.83
CA HIS A 228 17.68 27.05 1.98
C HIS A 228 18.36 27.01 3.36
N THR A 229 18.06 25.97 4.12
CA THR A 229 18.50 25.75 5.48
C THR A 229 19.08 24.35 5.44
N HIS A 230 20.39 24.26 5.61
CA HIS A 230 21.10 23.01 5.90
C HIS A 230 20.70 22.49 7.29
N THR A 231 19.40 22.44 7.57
CA THR A 231 18.90 21.96 8.83
C THR A 231 18.71 20.47 8.66
N HIS A 232 19.66 19.71 9.22
CA HIS A 232 19.49 18.30 9.56
C HIS A 232 18.39 18.15 10.62
N LEU A 233 17.19 18.70 10.39
CA LEU A 233 16.04 18.52 11.27
C LEU A 233 15.75 17.03 11.32
N ARG A 234 15.85 16.47 12.52
CA ARG A 234 15.42 15.11 12.82
C ARG A 234 14.22 15.23 13.76
N PRO A 235 13.03 14.75 13.35
CA PRO A 235 12.74 14.08 12.08
C PRO A 235 12.66 15.03 10.88
N CYS A 236 12.98 14.52 9.68
CA CYS A 236 12.87 15.28 8.42
C CYS A 236 11.38 15.45 8.06
N PRO A 237 10.89 16.67 7.80
CA PRO A 237 9.47 16.90 7.54
C PRO A 237 9.06 16.68 6.07
N CYS A 238 9.94 16.15 5.21
CA CYS A 238 9.59 15.92 3.81
C CYS A 238 8.52 14.82 3.68
N LEU A 239 7.74 14.88 2.61
CA LEU A 239 6.71 13.88 2.28
C LEU A 239 7.25 12.44 2.37
N VAL A 240 8.46 12.21 1.84
CA VAL A 240 9.08 10.88 1.77
C VAL A 240 9.27 10.31 3.17
N HIS A 241 9.87 11.08 4.09
CA HIS A 241 10.10 10.62 5.45
C HIS A 241 8.80 10.56 6.26
N GLN A 242 7.86 11.49 6.05
CA GLN A 242 6.56 11.45 6.72
C GLN A 242 5.70 10.24 6.28
N ALA A 243 5.81 9.79 5.03
CA ALA A 243 5.00 8.69 4.51
C ALA A 243 5.67 7.32 4.68
N PHE A 244 6.97 7.21 4.43
CA PHE A 244 7.67 5.92 4.26
C PHE A 244 8.74 5.64 5.30
N ALA A 245 9.16 6.61 6.12
CA ALA A 245 10.25 6.36 7.08
C ALA A 245 9.82 5.48 8.24
N GLY A 246 10.56 4.38 8.42
CA GLY A 246 10.55 3.56 9.62
C GLY A 246 11.96 3.39 10.18
N VAL A 247 12.06 2.66 11.29
CA VAL A 247 13.34 2.33 11.92
C VAL A 247 13.40 0.84 12.21
N LEU A 248 14.43 0.19 11.68
CA LEU A 248 14.84 -1.15 12.03
C LEU A 248 15.76 -1.14 13.24
N GLN A 249 15.61 -2.14 14.11
CA GLN A 249 16.56 -2.39 15.17
C GLN A 249 17.28 -3.73 14.92
N SER A 250 18.60 -3.66 14.87
CA SER A 250 19.50 -4.80 14.77
C SER A 250 20.10 -5.07 16.15
N THR A 251 19.77 -6.22 16.73
CA THR A 251 20.26 -6.65 18.05
C THR A 251 21.23 -7.81 17.89
N VAL A 252 22.48 -7.62 18.29
CA VAL A 252 23.50 -8.68 18.35
C VAL A 252 23.71 -9.10 19.80
N THR A 253 23.44 -10.36 20.13
CA THR A 253 23.55 -10.92 21.48
C THR A 253 24.71 -11.91 21.55
N CYS A 254 25.64 -11.70 22.48
CA CYS A 254 26.72 -12.62 22.75
C CYS A 254 26.21 -13.86 23.50
N ALA A 255 26.39 -15.06 22.95
CA ALA A 255 25.92 -16.28 23.62
C ALA A 255 26.73 -16.64 24.89
N ARG A 256 27.94 -16.09 25.06
CA ARG A 256 28.77 -16.37 26.24
C ARG A 256 28.33 -15.61 27.49
N CYS A 257 28.06 -14.32 27.36
CA CYS A 257 27.81 -13.43 28.50
C CYS A 257 26.44 -12.72 28.46
N GLY A 258 25.65 -12.95 27.41
CA GLY A 258 24.33 -12.33 27.22
C GLY A 258 24.38 -10.84 26.88
N ASN A 259 25.56 -10.25 26.67
CA ASN A 259 25.67 -8.84 26.30
C ASN A 259 25.00 -8.59 24.94
N ALA A 260 24.05 -7.65 24.89
CA ALA A 260 23.36 -7.25 23.68
C ALA A 260 23.88 -5.88 23.20
N THR A 261 24.21 -5.77 21.92
CA THR A 261 24.52 -4.51 21.23
C THR A 261 23.42 -4.21 20.23
N VAL A 262 22.88 -3.00 20.28
CA VAL A 262 21.73 -2.56 19.50
C VAL A 262 22.17 -1.46 18.53
N ALA A 263 21.77 -1.59 17.27
CA ALA A 263 21.89 -0.56 16.24
C ALA A 263 20.50 -0.22 15.67
N HIS A 264 20.31 1.04 15.27
CA HIS A 264 19.06 1.51 14.66
C HIS A 264 19.34 1.97 13.23
N ASP A 265 18.62 1.39 12.27
CA ASP A 265 18.81 1.61 10.84
C ASP A 265 17.52 2.22 10.25
N PRO A 266 17.53 3.45 9.72
CA PRO A 266 16.36 4.03 9.07
C PRO A 266 16.05 3.29 7.76
N ILE A 267 14.76 3.15 7.44
CA ILE A 267 14.30 2.49 6.22
C ILE A 267 13.16 3.25 5.55
N LEU A 268 13.05 3.12 4.22
CA LEU A 268 11.90 3.55 3.42
C LEU A 268 11.09 2.37 2.86
N ASP A 269 11.70 1.18 2.84
CA ASP A 269 11.12 -0.07 2.35
C ASP A 269 11.80 -1.28 3.01
N ILE A 270 11.22 -2.47 2.81
CA ILE A 270 11.71 -3.73 3.37
C ILE A 270 11.82 -4.76 2.24
N SER A 271 13.05 -5.13 1.89
CA SER A 271 13.34 -6.21 0.94
C SER A 271 13.35 -7.58 1.61
N LEU A 272 12.35 -8.39 1.31
CA LEU A 272 12.09 -9.69 1.92
C LEU A 272 12.63 -10.85 1.06
N ASP A 273 13.39 -11.74 1.69
CA ASP A 273 13.74 -13.03 1.09
C ASP A 273 12.50 -13.94 1.04
N ILE A 274 12.39 -14.75 -0.02
CA ILE A 274 11.34 -15.76 -0.14
C ILE A 274 11.91 -17.10 0.35
N PRO A 275 11.52 -17.59 1.53
CA PRO A 275 12.04 -18.85 2.05
C PRO A 275 11.59 -20.05 1.19
N ASP A 276 12.51 -20.99 0.97
CA ASP A 276 12.18 -22.27 0.36
C ASP A 276 11.50 -23.17 1.41
N THR A 277 10.18 -23.24 1.33
CA THR A 277 9.34 -24.05 2.22
C THR A 277 9.06 -25.44 1.66
N SER A 278 9.57 -25.77 0.47
CA SER A 278 9.33 -27.06 -0.22
C SER A 278 9.75 -28.28 0.60
N LEU A 279 10.79 -28.14 1.41
CA LEU A 279 11.33 -29.21 2.24
C LEU A 279 10.59 -29.40 3.57
N THR A 280 9.85 -28.39 4.05
CA THR A 280 9.30 -28.37 5.43
C THR A 280 7.79 -28.59 5.49
N ARG A 281 7.06 -28.34 4.39
CA ARG A 281 5.58 -28.34 4.38
C ARG A 281 5.01 -29.16 3.21
N GLY A 282 5.22 -30.48 3.23
CA GLY A 282 4.50 -31.42 2.37
C GLY A 282 4.56 -31.13 0.86
N ARG A 283 3.61 -31.67 0.09
CA ARG A 283 3.68 -31.71 -1.39
C ARG A 283 3.47 -30.33 -2.06
N PHE A 284 2.87 -29.34 -1.37
CA PHE A 284 2.62 -27.97 -1.88
C PHE A 284 2.54 -26.91 -0.76
N PRO A 285 3.65 -26.45 -0.19
CA PRO A 285 3.62 -25.31 0.73
C PRO A 285 3.21 -24.03 0.00
N VAL A 286 2.27 -23.29 0.57
CA VAL A 286 2.02 -21.90 0.17
C VAL A 286 2.80 -21.01 1.13
N THR A 287 3.81 -20.29 0.63
CA THR A 287 4.52 -19.26 1.39
C THR A 287 3.64 -18.01 1.51
N THR A 288 3.51 -17.44 2.71
CA THR A 288 2.79 -16.17 2.93
C THR A 288 3.75 -15.01 3.13
N LEU A 289 3.24 -13.77 3.03
CA LEU A 289 4.01 -12.59 3.42
C LEU A 289 4.43 -12.66 4.91
N ASP A 290 3.58 -13.21 5.78
CA ASP A 290 3.93 -13.44 7.19
C ASP A 290 5.10 -14.42 7.35
N ASP A 291 5.16 -15.49 6.56
CA ASP A 291 6.30 -16.42 6.56
C ASP A 291 7.60 -15.67 6.14
N CYS A 292 7.53 -14.78 5.15
CA CYS A 292 8.66 -13.93 4.75
C CYS A 292 9.09 -12.95 5.85
N LEU A 293 8.15 -12.32 6.55
CA LEU A 293 8.42 -11.40 7.67
C LEU A 293 9.01 -12.14 8.89
N ALA A 294 8.47 -13.32 9.20
CA ALA A 294 9.01 -14.17 10.25
C ALA A 294 10.44 -14.63 9.91
N HIS A 295 10.71 -14.93 8.64
CA HIS A 295 12.07 -15.22 8.16
C HIS A 295 13.00 -14.01 8.30
N TYR A 296 12.52 -12.81 7.95
CA TYR A 296 13.27 -11.56 8.04
C TYR A 296 13.63 -11.16 9.48
N THR A 297 12.73 -11.40 10.44
CA THR A 297 12.89 -11.03 11.85
C THR A 297 13.39 -12.17 12.75
N ARG A 298 13.73 -13.33 12.16
CA ARG A 298 14.23 -14.47 12.93
C ARG A 298 15.57 -14.17 13.58
N VAL A 299 15.85 -14.89 14.66
CA VAL A 299 17.19 -14.94 15.24
C VAL A 299 18.09 -15.77 14.33
N GLU A 300 19.17 -15.17 13.83
CA GLU A 300 20.19 -15.85 13.05
C GLU A 300 21.51 -15.97 13.85
N ARG A 301 22.26 -17.05 13.60
CA ARG A 301 23.60 -17.22 14.20
C ARG A 301 24.63 -16.60 13.27
N LEU A 302 25.44 -15.69 13.81
CA LEU A 302 26.55 -15.10 13.08
C LEU A 302 27.66 -16.15 12.87
N PRO A 303 28.41 -16.08 11.75
CA PRO A 303 29.56 -16.94 11.52
C PRO A 303 30.59 -16.86 12.67
N PRO A 304 31.37 -17.93 12.92
CA PRO A 304 32.45 -17.89 13.89
C PRO A 304 33.41 -16.73 13.61
N ALA A 305 33.84 -16.04 14.66
CA ALA A 305 34.74 -14.87 14.59
C ALA A 305 34.20 -13.61 13.87
N ALA A 306 32.95 -13.59 13.38
CA ALA A 306 32.35 -12.39 12.80
C ALA A 306 31.99 -11.30 13.84
N TYR A 307 32.06 -11.62 15.13
CA TYR A 307 31.73 -10.69 16.22
C TYR A 307 32.67 -10.85 17.42
N VAL A 308 33.24 -9.73 17.87
CA VAL A 308 34.02 -9.63 19.11
C VAL A 308 33.19 -8.89 20.14
N CYS A 309 32.87 -9.56 21.25
CA CYS A 309 32.06 -8.95 22.30
C CYS A 309 32.88 -7.92 23.09
N SER A 310 32.36 -6.69 23.21
CA SER A 310 33.00 -5.62 23.98
C SER A 310 33.15 -5.95 25.47
N ARG A 311 32.22 -6.74 26.04
CA ARG A 311 32.20 -7.11 27.46
C ARG A 311 33.16 -8.25 27.80
N CYS A 312 33.11 -9.35 27.06
CA CYS A 312 34.00 -10.51 27.34
C CYS A 312 35.32 -10.48 26.56
N ARG A 313 35.51 -9.47 25.69
CA ARG A 313 36.70 -9.20 24.86
C ARG A 313 37.23 -10.42 24.12
N ALA A 314 36.34 -11.35 23.80
CA ALA A 314 36.65 -12.60 23.13
C ALA A 314 35.79 -12.72 21.87
N PRO A 315 36.32 -13.35 20.80
CA PRO A 315 35.50 -13.77 19.67
C PRO A 315 34.35 -14.64 20.21
N SER A 316 33.11 -14.25 19.92
CA SER A 316 31.97 -15.08 20.36
C SER A 316 31.90 -16.28 19.42
N ALA A 317 32.15 -17.49 19.94
CA ALA A 317 32.04 -18.73 19.17
C ALA A 317 30.62 -18.94 18.58
N ALA A 318 29.62 -18.33 19.22
CA ALA A 318 28.27 -18.16 18.71
C ALA A 318 27.73 -16.80 19.18
N ALA A 319 27.46 -15.87 18.27
CA ALA A 319 26.65 -14.68 18.55
C ALA A 319 25.37 -14.77 17.72
N THR A 320 24.28 -14.22 18.22
CA THR A 320 23.02 -14.18 17.47
C THR A 320 22.69 -12.77 17.06
N LYS A 321 22.21 -12.59 15.84
CA LYS A 321 21.66 -11.33 15.34
C LYS A 321 20.16 -11.47 15.15
N GLN A 322 19.41 -10.42 15.46
CA GLN A 322 17.98 -10.36 15.20
C GLN A 322 17.61 -8.97 14.68
N LEU A 323 16.79 -8.93 13.64
CA LEU A 323 16.17 -7.71 13.12
C LEU A 323 14.72 -7.62 13.61
N CYS A 324 14.24 -6.42 13.80
CA CYS A 324 12.86 -6.12 14.21
C CYS A 324 12.51 -4.69 13.85
N LEU A 325 11.23 -4.43 13.62
CA LEU A 325 10.73 -3.10 13.27
C LEU A 325 10.48 -2.33 14.57
N LYS A 326 11.32 -1.33 14.84
CA LYS A 326 11.21 -0.48 16.01
C LYS A 326 10.15 0.60 15.82
N GLU A 327 10.19 1.27 14.67
CA GLU A 327 9.21 2.29 14.27
C GLU A 327 8.64 1.92 12.91
N LEU A 328 7.32 1.88 12.80
CA LEU A 328 6.61 1.51 11.58
C LEU A 328 6.17 2.77 10.82
N PRO A 329 6.39 2.84 9.49
CA PRO A 329 5.96 3.97 8.67
C PRO A 329 4.44 3.98 8.46
N PRO A 330 3.82 5.13 8.16
CA PRO A 330 2.43 5.19 7.69
C PRO A 330 2.17 4.34 6.43
N VAL A 331 3.17 4.22 5.56
CA VAL A 331 3.12 3.38 4.35
C VAL A 331 4.26 2.37 4.39
N LEU A 332 3.91 1.08 4.43
CA LEU A 332 4.85 -0.03 4.30
C LEU A 332 5.00 -0.42 2.84
N THR A 333 6.25 -0.43 2.38
CA THR A 333 6.65 -0.92 1.06
C THR A 333 7.44 -2.20 1.22
N PHE A 334 6.95 -3.30 0.65
CA PHE A 334 7.68 -4.57 0.61
C PHE A 334 8.16 -4.85 -0.80
N GLN A 335 9.45 -5.17 -0.95
CA GLN A 335 10.00 -5.78 -2.16
C GLN A 335 10.21 -7.27 -1.89
N LEU A 336 9.69 -8.15 -2.74
CA LEU A 336 9.98 -9.59 -2.69
C LEU A 336 11.23 -9.86 -3.53
N LYS A 337 12.32 -10.30 -2.90
CA LYS A 337 13.58 -10.61 -3.58
C LYS A 337 13.43 -11.87 -4.44
N ARG A 338 13.03 -11.67 -5.69
CA ARG A 338 12.78 -12.74 -6.66
C ARG A 338 14.01 -13.16 -7.45
N PHE A 339 15.21 -12.88 -6.96
CA PHE A 339 16.47 -13.30 -7.55
C PHE A 339 17.20 -14.21 -6.58
N GLY A 340 17.62 -15.38 -7.07
CA GLY A 340 18.37 -16.35 -6.27
C GLY A 340 19.51 -16.98 -7.07
N HIS A 341 20.60 -17.29 -6.38
CA HIS A 341 21.69 -18.07 -6.96
C HIS A 341 21.31 -19.55 -6.87
N ARG A 342 21.06 -20.20 -8.01
CA ARG A 342 20.92 -21.67 -8.05
C ARG A 342 22.29 -22.32 -8.00
N ARG A 343 22.37 -23.56 -7.50
CA ARG A 343 23.57 -24.40 -7.67
C ARG A 343 23.41 -25.19 -8.99
N PRO A 344 24.43 -25.24 -9.88
CA PRO A 344 25.78 -24.67 -9.76
C PRO A 344 25.80 -23.13 -9.84
N ALA A 345 26.73 -22.53 -9.10
CA ALA A 345 26.76 -21.12 -8.68
C ALA A 345 26.95 -20.05 -9.79
N SER A 346 26.76 -20.39 -11.06
CA SER A 346 26.98 -19.48 -12.20
C SER A 346 25.70 -18.93 -12.83
N ALA A 347 24.52 -19.38 -12.41
CA ALA A 347 23.25 -18.93 -12.99
C ALA A 347 22.32 -18.30 -11.92
N THR A 348 22.14 -16.98 -12.03
CA THR A 348 21.08 -16.25 -11.33
C THR A 348 19.73 -16.63 -11.96
N ALA A 349 18.76 -17.03 -11.14
CA ALA A 349 17.45 -17.44 -11.62
C ALA A 349 16.33 -16.68 -10.91
N LYS A 350 15.25 -16.39 -11.65
CA LYS A 350 14.04 -15.79 -11.09
C LYS A 350 13.32 -16.79 -10.19
N ILE A 351 12.97 -16.36 -8.98
CA ILE A 351 12.12 -17.09 -8.04
C ILE A 351 10.67 -16.79 -8.40
N ASN A 352 10.06 -17.71 -9.14
CA ASN A 352 8.64 -17.65 -9.53
C ASN A 352 7.70 -18.21 -8.45
N ALA A 353 8.21 -18.52 -7.25
CA ALA A 353 7.43 -19.04 -6.15
C ALA A 353 6.29 -18.08 -5.78
N PHE A 354 5.09 -18.63 -5.62
CA PHE A 354 3.93 -17.88 -5.17
C PHE A 354 4.07 -17.44 -3.72
N VAL A 355 3.79 -16.16 -3.46
CA VAL A 355 3.73 -15.58 -2.12
C VAL A 355 2.33 -15.02 -1.93
N ARG A 356 1.59 -15.57 -0.97
CA ARG A 356 0.24 -15.09 -0.64
C ARG A 356 0.33 -13.78 0.12
N LEU A 357 -0.23 -12.72 -0.46
CA LEU A 357 -0.37 -11.41 0.19
C LEU A 357 -1.70 -11.37 0.95
N PRO A 358 -1.73 -10.95 2.22
CA PRO A 358 -2.98 -10.70 2.92
C PRO A 358 -3.53 -9.31 2.56
N LEU A 359 -4.86 -9.16 2.50
CA LEU A 359 -5.48 -7.83 2.29
C LEU A 359 -5.24 -6.89 3.48
N HIS A 360 -5.15 -7.45 4.69
CA HIS A 360 -4.85 -6.75 5.93
C HIS A 360 -3.70 -7.47 6.65
N ILE A 361 -2.73 -6.71 7.14
CA ILE A 361 -1.58 -7.27 7.86
C ILE A 361 -1.43 -6.60 9.22
N ASP A 362 -1.18 -7.41 10.24
CA ASP A 362 -0.81 -6.96 11.58
C ASP A 362 0.70 -7.10 11.74
N MET A 363 1.40 -5.98 11.90
CA MET A 363 2.85 -5.92 12.02
C MET A 363 3.34 -6.15 13.46
N THR A 364 2.45 -6.29 14.44
CA THR A 364 2.81 -6.54 15.85
C THR A 364 3.82 -7.70 16.03
N PRO A 365 3.73 -8.83 15.31
CA PRO A 365 4.72 -9.92 15.44
C PRO A 365 6.13 -9.56 15.00
N ALA A 366 6.28 -8.53 14.14
CA ALA A 366 7.57 -8.10 13.60
C ALA A 366 8.19 -6.94 14.41
N THR A 367 7.51 -6.40 15.42
CA THR A 367 7.99 -5.27 16.24
C THR A 367 8.61 -5.69 17.57
N LEU A 368 9.39 -4.77 18.17
CA LEU A 368 9.93 -4.92 19.51
C LEU A 368 8.87 -4.63 20.56
N GLY A 369 8.38 -5.67 21.22
CA GLY A 369 7.56 -5.51 22.40
C GLY A 369 6.06 -5.56 22.11
N LYS A 370 5.54 -6.78 22.08
CA LYS A 370 4.57 -7.27 23.07
C LYS A 370 4.90 -8.72 23.32
N ARG A 371 5.66 -8.96 24.39
CA ARG A 371 5.75 -10.30 24.98
C ARG A 371 4.30 -10.74 25.18
N ARG A 372 3.95 -11.86 24.55
CA ARG A 372 2.69 -12.61 24.43
C ARG A 372 1.87 -12.74 25.73
N THR A 373 1.59 -11.63 26.41
CA THR A 373 0.96 -11.56 27.73
C THR A 373 -0.51 -11.18 27.62
N ASP A 374 -0.93 -10.50 26.55
CA ASP A 374 -2.34 -10.30 26.20
C ASP A 374 -2.55 -10.61 24.72
N ALA A 375 -2.69 -11.90 24.38
CA ALA A 375 -2.91 -12.39 23.01
C ALA A 375 -4.31 -12.07 22.45
N THR A 376 -5.05 -11.13 23.05
CA THR A 376 -6.46 -10.86 22.75
C THR A 376 -6.72 -9.52 22.06
N HIS A 377 -5.73 -8.62 21.97
CA HIS A 377 -5.92 -7.30 21.35
C HIS A 377 -4.85 -6.97 20.31
N SER A 378 -5.22 -7.06 19.03
CA SER A 378 -4.47 -6.48 17.90
C SER A 378 -4.24 -5.00 18.15
N ASN A 379 -3.00 -4.50 18.00
CA ASN A 379 -2.73 -3.07 18.12
C ASN A 379 -3.20 -2.36 16.84
N PRO A 380 -4.19 -1.45 16.89
CA PRO A 380 -4.64 -0.70 15.71
C PRO A 380 -3.50 0.06 15.01
N ALA A 381 -2.53 0.54 15.80
CA ALA A 381 -1.34 1.23 15.29
C ALA A 381 -0.37 0.32 14.51
N CYS A 382 -0.58 -1.00 14.52
CA CYS A 382 0.19 -1.97 13.74
C CYS A 382 -0.64 -2.62 12.61
N ALA A 383 -1.88 -2.18 12.41
CA ALA A 383 -2.78 -2.72 11.41
C ALA A 383 -2.68 -1.96 10.09
N TYR A 384 -2.42 -2.67 9.00
CA TYR A 384 -2.26 -2.11 7.67
C TYR A 384 -3.18 -2.77 6.66
N ARG A 385 -3.47 -2.06 5.58
CA ARG A 385 -4.31 -2.51 4.48
C ARG A 385 -3.59 -2.37 3.14
N LEU A 386 -3.61 -3.43 2.36
CA LEU A 386 -3.04 -3.45 1.01
C LEU A 386 -3.81 -2.47 0.12
N PHE A 387 -3.08 -1.61 -0.61
CA PHE A 387 -3.69 -0.68 -1.55
C PHE A 387 -3.06 -0.71 -2.95
N ALA A 388 -1.83 -1.23 -3.09
CA ALA A 388 -1.23 -1.45 -4.39
C ALA A 388 -0.30 -2.68 -4.41
N VAL A 389 -0.20 -3.32 -5.58
CA VAL A 389 0.72 -4.44 -5.85
C VAL A 389 1.34 -4.20 -7.22
N ILE A 390 2.67 -4.21 -7.30
CA ILE A 390 3.40 -4.23 -8.58
C ILE A 390 3.77 -5.68 -8.86
N ASN A 391 3.44 -6.14 -10.07
CA ASN A 391 3.75 -7.48 -10.56
C ASN A 391 4.87 -7.45 -11.59
N HIS A 392 5.63 -8.54 -11.69
CA HIS A 392 6.63 -8.72 -12.74
C HIS A 392 6.46 -10.06 -13.46
N ILE A 393 6.21 -10.00 -14.77
CA ILE A 393 6.04 -11.16 -15.65
C ILE A 393 7.26 -11.25 -16.58
N GLY A 394 7.87 -12.43 -16.74
CA GLY A 394 9.08 -12.61 -17.56
C GLY A 394 10.26 -13.19 -16.79
N GLN A 395 11.46 -13.06 -17.34
CA GLN A 395 12.75 -13.47 -16.76
C GLN A 395 13.34 -12.35 -15.88
N LEU A 396 14.63 -12.45 -15.51
CA LEU A 396 15.31 -11.42 -14.70
C LEU A 396 15.75 -10.21 -15.53
N ASP A 397 16.24 -10.47 -16.72
CA ASP A 397 16.79 -9.51 -17.68
C ASP A 397 15.75 -8.97 -18.67
N SER A 398 14.58 -9.60 -18.71
CA SER A 398 13.50 -9.25 -19.62
C SER A 398 12.14 -9.55 -19.01
N GLY A 399 11.26 -8.56 -19.03
CA GLY A 399 9.91 -8.75 -18.52
C GLY A 399 9.02 -7.54 -18.66
N HIS A 400 7.89 -7.61 -17.97
CA HIS A 400 6.83 -6.62 -18.02
C HIS A 400 6.27 -6.37 -16.63
N TYR A 401 6.20 -5.10 -16.27
CA TYR A 401 5.63 -4.66 -15.01
C TYR A 401 4.19 -4.24 -15.21
N THR A 402 3.33 -4.64 -14.27
CA THR A 402 1.92 -4.23 -14.21
C THR A 402 1.57 -3.87 -12.77
N ALA A 403 0.52 -3.09 -12.56
CA ALA A 403 0.10 -2.69 -11.22
C ALA A 403 -1.36 -3.03 -10.97
N TYR A 404 -1.66 -3.50 -9.76
CA TYR A 404 -2.99 -3.40 -9.19
C TYR A 404 -2.99 -2.24 -8.20
N ALA A 405 -4.00 -1.38 -8.25
CA ALA A 405 -4.17 -0.35 -7.24
C ALA A 405 -5.65 -0.17 -6.86
N LEU A 406 -5.87 0.18 -5.60
CA LEU A 406 -7.18 0.44 -5.06
C LEU A 406 -7.56 1.91 -5.26
N HIS A 407 -8.69 2.12 -5.89
CA HIS A 407 -9.27 3.44 -6.10
C HIS A 407 -10.73 3.44 -5.67
N ARG A 408 -11.10 4.30 -4.72
CA ARG A 408 -12.48 4.45 -4.20
C ARG A 408 -13.15 3.12 -3.83
N GLY A 409 -12.39 2.25 -3.15
CA GLY A 409 -12.87 0.95 -2.68
C GLY A 409 -12.97 -0.13 -3.76
N GLN A 410 -12.50 0.14 -4.98
CA GLN A 410 -12.47 -0.83 -6.09
C GLN A 410 -11.04 -1.04 -6.58
N TRP A 411 -10.72 -2.29 -6.93
CA TRP A 411 -9.42 -2.64 -7.51
C TRP A 411 -9.41 -2.41 -9.02
N PHE A 412 -8.30 -1.88 -9.51
CA PHE A 412 -8.04 -1.69 -10.93
C PHE A 412 -6.69 -2.31 -11.28
N PHE A 413 -6.63 -2.91 -12.47
CA PHE A 413 -5.43 -3.43 -13.10
C PHE A 413 -4.96 -2.43 -14.14
N PHE A 414 -3.71 -2.01 -14.01
CA PHE A 414 -3.01 -1.06 -14.86
C PHE A 414 -1.91 -1.81 -15.60
N ASP A 415 -2.06 -1.84 -16.92
CA ASP A 415 -1.13 -2.45 -17.87
C ASP A 415 -0.79 -1.39 -18.92
N ASP A 416 0.15 -0.53 -18.57
CA ASP A 416 0.50 0.69 -19.29
C ASP A 416 -0.77 1.49 -19.67
N ALA A 417 -1.09 1.54 -20.96
CA ALA A 417 -2.20 2.29 -21.52
C ALA A 417 -3.57 1.68 -21.18
N SER A 418 -3.60 0.38 -20.90
CA SER A 418 -4.81 -0.37 -20.60
C SER A 418 -5.13 -0.30 -19.11
N VAL A 419 -6.39 0.02 -18.81
CA VAL A 419 -6.92 0.00 -17.44
C VAL A 419 -8.21 -0.80 -17.43
N SER A 420 -8.29 -1.75 -16.50
CA SER A 420 -9.48 -2.58 -16.32
C SER A 420 -9.81 -2.75 -14.85
N ARG A 421 -11.08 -2.99 -14.53
CA ARG A 421 -11.47 -3.32 -13.16
C ARG A 421 -11.02 -4.73 -12.81
N ALA A 422 -10.46 -4.92 -11.62
CA ALA A 422 -9.99 -6.20 -11.11
C ALA A 422 -10.82 -6.66 -9.90
N ASP A 423 -10.90 -7.97 -9.69
CA ASP A 423 -11.43 -8.54 -8.46
C ASP A 423 -10.29 -8.69 -7.44
N VAL A 424 -10.57 -8.58 -6.13
CA VAL A 424 -9.52 -8.75 -5.12
C VAL A 424 -8.83 -10.10 -5.22
N ARG A 425 -9.51 -11.14 -5.70
CA ARG A 425 -8.91 -12.46 -5.92
C ARG A 425 -7.80 -12.44 -6.96
N ASP A 426 -7.92 -11.57 -7.97
CA ASP A 426 -6.89 -11.38 -8.99
C ASP A 426 -5.66 -10.69 -8.38
N VAL A 427 -5.89 -9.74 -7.46
CA VAL A 427 -4.84 -8.99 -6.76
C VAL A 427 -4.09 -9.84 -5.74
N LEU A 428 -4.81 -10.59 -4.90
CA LEU A 428 -4.24 -11.52 -3.91
C LEU A 428 -3.68 -12.79 -4.56
N ALA A 429 -3.83 -12.87 -5.88
CA ALA A 429 -3.34 -13.88 -6.79
C ALA A 429 -3.94 -15.27 -6.52
N PHE A 430 -4.96 -15.62 -7.31
CA PHE A 430 -5.23 -17.01 -7.62
C PHE A 430 -4.27 -17.48 -8.72
N SER A 431 -3.70 -18.66 -8.51
CA SER A 431 -3.04 -19.48 -9.53
C SER A 431 -3.73 -19.45 -10.88
N ASP A 432 -2.97 -19.61 -11.96
CA ASP A 432 -3.50 -20.13 -13.21
C ASP A 432 -4.31 -21.41 -12.92
N GLU A 433 -5.63 -21.37 -13.11
CA GLU A 433 -6.53 -22.49 -12.77
C GLU A 433 -6.06 -23.80 -13.41
N ALA A 434 -5.43 -23.72 -14.58
CA ALA A 434 -4.84 -24.85 -15.26
C ALA A 434 -3.70 -25.52 -14.45
N ASN A 435 -2.86 -24.73 -13.78
CA ASN A 435 -1.76 -25.24 -12.96
C ASN A 435 -2.26 -25.90 -11.68
N VAL A 436 -3.28 -25.34 -11.03
CA VAL A 436 -3.90 -25.98 -9.84
C VAL A 436 -4.60 -27.27 -10.22
N ARG A 437 -5.36 -27.28 -11.33
CA ARG A 437 -6.00 -28.50 -11.85
C ARG A 437 -4.97 -29.58 -12.23
N ALA A 438 -3.77 -29.18 -12.65
CA ALA A 438 -2.67 -30.08 -12.99
C ALA A 438 -1.75 -30.44 -11.79
N GLY A 439 -2.08 -30.02 -10.56
CA GLY A 439 -1.27 -30.29 -9.37
C GLY A 439 0.13 -29.65 -9.41
N ARG A 440 0.27 -28.48 -10.05
CA ARG A 440 1.51 -27.68 -10.07
C ARG A 440 1.37 -26.48 -9.11
N PRO A 441 2.48 -26.04 -8.48
CA PRO A 441 2.44 -24.85 -7.63
C PRO A 441 2.04 -23.60 -8.45
N PRO A 442 1.32 -22.64 -7.86
CA PRO A 442 1.02 -21.38 -8.53
C PRO A 442 2.29 -20.61 -8.88
N ASN A 443 2.27 -19.85 -9.98
CA ASN A 443 3.30 -18.86 -10.27
C ASN A 443 3.00 -17.55 -9.54
N GLY A 444 3.96 -17.05 -8.77
CA GLY A 444 3.88 -15.75 -8.10
C GLY A 444 4.30 -14.62 -9.03
N ARG A 445 3.42 -13.62 -9.20
CA ARG A 445 3.71 -12.42 -10.00
C ARG A 445 4.04 -11.19 -9.16
N ALA A 446 3.54 -11.12 -7.92
CA ALA A 446 3.75 -9.99 -7.03
C ALA A 446 5.25 -9.75 -6.79
N TYR A 447 5.74 -8.57 -7.16
CA TYR A 447 7.12 -8.13 -6.99
C TYR A 447 7.23 -7.14 -5.83
N MET A 448 6.33 -6.18 -5.75
CA MET A 448 6.23 -5.23 -4.64
C MET A 448 4.80 -5.16 -4.12
N ALA A 449 4.64 -4.93 -2.82
CA ALA A 449 3.35 -4.77 -2.18
C ALA A 449 3.35 -3.53 -1.28
N PHE A 450 2.31 -2.72 -1.38
CA PHE A 450 2.18 -1.44 -0.68
C PHE A 450 0.98 -1.47 0.25
N TYR A 451 1.26 -1.19 1.51
CA TYR A 451 0.30 -1.22 2.60
C TYR A 451 0.24 0.14 3.26
N VAL A 452 -0.97 0.64 3.53
CA VAL A 452 -1.17 1.88 4.28
C VAL A 452 -1.76 1.55 5.65
N LYS A 453 -1.32 2.27 6.68
CA LYS A 453 -1.82 2.11 8.04
C LYS A 453 -3.34 2.34 8.07
N SER A 454 -4.06 1.50 8.81
CA SER A 454 -5.53 1.57 8.89
C SER A 454 -6.00 2.79 9.71
N THR A 455 -5.16 3.22 10.65
CA THR A 455 -5.29 4.46 11.42
C THR A 455 -3.97 5.21 11.37
N LEU A 456 -3.96 6.44 10.89
CA LEU A 456 -2.76 7.28 10.88
C LEU A 456 -2.59 7.88 12.29
N ASP A 457 -1.44 7.65 12.90
CA ASP A 457 -1.05 8.32 14.13
C ASP A 457 -0.32 9.60 13.72
N TYR A 458 -0.84 10.76 14.08
CA TYR A 458 -0.17 12.04 13.85
C TYR A 458 0.61 12.37 15.13
N HIS A 459 1.94 12.34 15.05
CA HIS A 459 2.79 12.82 16.14
C HIS A 459 2.93 14.34 16.04
N ASP A 460 2.75 15.03 17.17
CA ASP A 460 2.83 16.50 17.33
C ASP A 460 4.21 17.08 16.98
#